data_AF-A0A529Y8B1-F1
#
_entry.id   AF-A0A529Y8B1-F1
#
_cell.length_a   1.000
_cell.length_b   1.000
_cell.length_c   1.000
_cell.angle_alpha   90.00
_cell.angle_beta   90.00
_cell.angle_gamma   90.00
#
_symmetry.space_group_name_H-M   'P 1'
#
loop_
_entity.id
_entity.type
_entity.pdbx_description
1 polymer ?
#
loop_
_entity_poly.entity_id
_entity_poly.type
_entity_poly.pdbx_seq_one_letter_code
_entity_poly.pdbx_strand_id
1 'polypeptide(L)'
;MAFKHRFAAAPIVFAALILFLGLCGAISSARAATFTIVGFGDSLMAGYSLAPGQGFTDRLQAALKAKGLDVTVANAGVSGDT
;
A
#
# COMPACT_ATOMS: atom_id res chain seq x y z
N MET A 1 17.01 57.94 3.15
CA MET A 1 17.24 56.83 2.20
C MET A 1 17.21 55.48 2.93
N ALA A 2 16.05 54.91 3.26
CA ALA A 2 16.01 53.57 3.89
C ALA A 2 14.62 52.91 3.80
N PHE A 3 14.20 52.46 2.61
CA PHE A 3 13.02 51.57 2.51
C PHE A 3 13.10 50.55 1.36
N LYS A 4 14.24 50.45 0.65
CA LYS A 4 14.32 49.63 -0.58
C LYS A 4 14.49 48.13 -0.32
N HIS A 5 14.88 47.70 0.88
CA HIS A 5 15.20 46.30 1.15
C HIS A 5 14.00 45.40 1.49
N ARG A 6 12.82 45.95 1.81
CA ARG A 6 11.64 45.13 2.17
C ARG A 6 10.94 44.50 0.94
N PHE A 7 11.11 45.09 -0.25
CA PHE A 7 10.50 44.60 -1.49
C PHE A 7 11.35 43.55 -2.22
N ALA A 8 12.65 43.45 -1.92
CA ALA A 8 13.55 42.48 -2.55
C ALA A 8 13.42 41.05 -1.98
N ALA A 9 12.83 40.90 -0.79
CA ALA A 9 12.67 39.60 -0.14
C ALA A 9 11.48 38.78 -0.70
N ALA A 10 10.43 39.45 -1.19
CA ALA A 10 9.24 38.79 -1.73
C ALA A 10 9.51 37.81 -2.90
N PRO A 11 10.31 38.15 -3.93
CA PRO A 11 10.64 37.21 -5.00
C PRO A 11 11.53 36.05 -4.53
N ILE A 12 12.39 36.28 -3.53
CA ILE A 12 13.26 35.25 -2.96
C ILE A 12 12.43 34.23 -2.17
N VAL A 13 11.45 34.69 -1.38
CA VAL A 13 10.52 33.82 -0.66
C VAL A 13 9.66 33.01 -1.63
N PHE A 14 9.20 33.62 -2.73
CA PHE A 14 8.41 32.93 -3.75
C PHE A 14 9.23 31.87 -4.49
N ALA A 15 10.47 32.18 -4.86
CA ALA A 15 11.38 31.23 -5.49
C ALA A 15 11.75 30.07 -4.54
N ALA A 16 11.99 30.38 -3.26
CA ALA A 16 12.25 29.37 -2.23
C ALA A 16 11.04 28.46 -2.00
N LEU A 17 9.82 29.01 -2.03
CA LEU A 17 8.59 28.24 -1.92
C LEU A 17 8.38 27.31 -3.12
N ILE A 18 8.61 27.79 -4.35
CA ILE A 18 8.53 26.98 -5.56
C ILE A 18 9.56 25.85 -5.53
N LEU A 19 10.81 26.16 -5.14
CA LEU A 19 11.87 25.17 -4.99
C LEU A 19 11.51 24.12 -3.93
N PHE A 20 10.95 24.56 -2.79
CA PHE A 20 10.53 23.68 -1.70
C PHE A 20 9.38 22.75 -2.10
N LEU A 21 8.37 23.26 -2.82
CA LEU A 21 7.28 22.45 -3.35
C LEU A 21 7.77 21.46 -4.42
N GLY A 22 8.71 21.89 -5.28
CA GLY A 22 9.36 21.02 -6.26
C GLY A 22 10.16 19.89 -5.60
N LEU A 23 10.89 20.19 -4.52
CA LEU A 23 11.62 19.18 -3.75
C LEU A 23 10.68 18.23 -3.00
N CYS A 24 9.59 18.72 -2.41
CA CYS A 24 8.59 17.86 -1.76
C CYS A 24 7.91 16.90 -2.76
N GLY A 25 7.65 17.35 -3.99
CA GLY A 25 7.07 16.50 -5.03
C GLY A 25 8.02 15.43 -5.59
N ALA A 26 9.34 15.60 -5.42
CA ALA A 26 10.35 14.65 -5.85
C ALA A 26 10.58 13.49 -4.86
N ILE A 27 9.91 13.50 -3.69
CA ILE A 27 9.97 12.41 -2.73
C ILE A 27 9.25 11.21 -3.35
N SER A 28 10.02 10.25 -3.88
CA SER A 28 9.48 9.00 -4.39
C SER A 28 8.70 8.30 -3.28
N SER A 29 7.42 7.99 -3.55
CA SER A 29 6.63 7.14 -2.67
C SER A 29 7.34 5.79 -2.55
N ALA A 30 7.86 5.50 -1.35
CA ALA A 30 8.33 4.16 -1.03
C ALA A 30 7.14 3.22 -1.06
N ARG A 31 7.01 2.43 -2.12
CA ARG A 31 5.99 1.39 -2.21
C ARG A 31 6.45 0.21 -1.37
N ALA A 32 5.74 -0.06 -0.28
CA ALA A 32 5.91 -1.31 0.45
C ALA A 32 5.62 -2.48 -0.50
N ALA A 33 6.47 -3.50 -0.48
CA ALA A 33 6.23 -4.70 -1.24
C ALA A 33 5.03 -5.45 -0.66
N THR A 34 4.12 -5.90 -1.52
CA THR A 34 2.96 -6.70 -1.12
C THR A 34 3.41 -8.01 -0.49
N PHE A 35 2.92 -8.31 0.70
CA PHE A 35 3.28 -9.53 1.40
C PHE A 35 2.47 -10.72 0.86
N THR A 36 3.14 -11.80 0.48
CA THR A 36 2.50 -12.96 -0.14
C THR A 36 2.42 -14.12 0.84
N ILE A 37 1.23 -14.68 1.00
CA ILE A 37 0.93 -15.80 1.87
C ILE A 37 0.47 -16.97 1.00
N VAL A 38 0.92 -18.18 1.31
CA VAL A 38 0.40 -19.42 0.70
C VAL A 38 -0.41 -20.17 1.74
N GLY A 39 -1.70 -20.34 1.48
CA GLY A 39 -2.55 -21.26 2.23
C GLY A 39 -2.37 -22.67 1.69
N PHE A 40 -1.47 -23.44 2.30
CA PHE A 40 -1.18 -24.84 1.95
C PHE A 40 -1.93 -25.79 2.91
N GLY A 41 -2.59 -26.82 2.38
CA GLY A 41 -3.32 -27.78 3.20
C GLY A 41 -4.33 -28.63 2.41
N ASP A 42 -5.32 -29.18 3.12
CA ASP A 42 -6.31 -30.09 2.55
C ASP A 42 -7.57 -29.37 2.02
N SER A 43 -8.69 -30.11 1.96
CA SER A 43 -10.05 -29.67 1.69
C SER A 43 -10.50 -28.39 2.40
N LEU A 44 -10.12 -28.18 3.66
CA LEU A 44 -10.49 -26.98 4.44
C LEU A 44 -9.84 -25.74 3.84
N MET A 45 -8.59 -25.86 3.40
CA MET A 45 -7.86 -24.79 2.73
C MET A 45 -8.39 -24.61 1.30
N ALA A 46 -8.66 -25.71 0.60
CA ALA A 46 -9.20 -25.71 -0.77
C ALA A 46 -10.59 -25.06 -0.87
N GLY A 47 -11.34 -24.96 0.24
CA GLY A 47 -12.71 -24.44 0.24
C GLY A 47 -13.71 -25.44 -0.32
N TYR A 48 -13.54 -26.73 0.02
CA TYR A 48 -14.42 -27.79 -0.46
C TYR A 48 -15.90 -27.48 -0.18
N SER A 49 -16.74 -27.65 -1.21
CA SER A 49 -18.19 -27.36 -1.19
C SER A 49 -18.58 -25.89 -0.95
N LEU A 50 -17.63 -24.95 -1.04
CA LEU A 50 -17.91 -23.52 -0.93
C LEU A 50 -18.01 -22.87 -2.32
N ALA A 51 -18.81 -21.81 -2.41
CA ALA A 51 -18.85 -20.97 -3.61
C ALA A 51 -17.54 -20.15 -3.74
N PRO A 52 -17.20 -19.69 -4.96
CA PRO A 52 -16.04 -18.82 -5.16
C PRO A 52 -16.05 -17.60 -4.22
N GLY A 53 -14.89 -17.26 -3.66
CA GLY A 53 -14.75 -16.12 -2.73
C GLY A 53 -15.23 -16.39 -1.31
N GLN A 54 -15.73 -17.59 -1.00
CA GLN A 54 -16.15 -17.98 0.35
C GLN A 54 -15.11 -18.83 1.08
N GLY A 55 -14.00 -19.19 0.44
CA GLY A 55 -12.94 -20.00 1.02
C GLY A 55 -12.17 -19.29 2.13
N PHE A 56 -11.43 -20.06 2.93
CA PHE A 56 -10.64 -19.52 4.04
C PHE A 56 -9.61 -18.48 3.56
N THR A 57 -8.89 -18.76 2.48
CA THR A 57 -7.87 -17.87 1.90
C THR A 57 -8.45 -16.54 1.44
N ASP A 58 -9.63 -16.55 0.82
CA ASP A 58 -10.37 -15.34 0.43
C ASP A 58 -10.74 -14.49 1.65
N ARG A 59 -11.31 -15.13 2.67
CA ARG A 59 -11.73 -14.47 3.92
C ARG A 59 -10.53 -13.92 4.69
N LEU A 60 -9.43 -14.66 4.75
CA LEU A 60 -8.19 -14.22 5.36
C LEU A 60 -7.63 -12.99 4.65
N GLN A 61 -7.54 -13.02 3.32
CA GLN A 61 -7.07 -11.88 2.54
C GLN A 61 -7.94 -10.65 2.79
N ALA A 62 -9.27 -10.79 2.76
CA ALA A 62 -10.19 -9.70 3.03
C ALA A 62 -10.01 -9.13 4.45
N ALA A 63 -9.88 -10.00 5.46
CA ALA A 63 -9.69 -9.59 6.84
C ALA A 63 -8.36 -8.85 7.08
N LEU A 64 -7.27 -9.30 6.45
CA LEU A 64 -5.96 -8.65 6.57
C LEU A 64 -5.93 -7.31 5.83
N LYS A 65 -6.54 -7.24 4.63
CA LYS A 65 -6.73 -5.97 3.91
C LYS A 65 -7.57 -4.98 4.71
N ALA A 66 -8.63 -5.43 5.37
CA ALA A 66 -9.45 -4.60 6.26
C ALA A 66 -8.65 -4.05 7.48
N LYS A 67 -7.55 -4.70 7.84
CA LYS A 67 -6.59 -4.22 8.87
C LYS A 67 -5.52 -3.28 8.31
N GLY A 68 -5.60 -2.90 7.04
CA GLY A 68 -4.64 -2.02 6.38
C GLY A 68 -3.35 -2.72 5.94
N LEU A 69 -3.32 -4.05 5.92
CA LEU A 69 -2.17 -4.81 5.45
C LEU A 69 -2.24 -5.03 3.93
N ASP A 70 -1.17 -4.69 3.22
CA ASP A 70 -1.03 -4.99 1.80
C ASP A 70 -0.58 -6.45 1.63
N VAL A 71 -1.55 -7.34 1.47
CA VAL A 71 -1.33 -8.80 1.37
C VAL A 71 -2.01 -9.42 0.17
N THR A 72 -1.41 -10.50 -0.33
CA THR A 72 -2.04 -11.48 -1.21
C THR A 72 -2.02 -12.85 -0.55
N VAL A 73 -3.09 -13.63 -0.72
CA VAL A 73 -3.18 -14.99 -0.19
C VAL A 73 -3.47 -15.94 -1.34
N ALA A 74 -2.48 -16.74 -1.72
CA ALA A 74 -2.63 -17.79 -2.71
C ALA A 74 -3.18 -19.07 -2.06
N ASN A 75 -4.15 -19.71 -2.70
CA ASN A 75 -4.68 -20.99 -2.27
C ASN A 75 -3.87 -22.12 -2.92
N ALA A 76 -3.26 -22.97 -2.09
CA ALA A 76 -2.55 -24.19 -2.48
C ALA A 76 -3.14 -25.40 -1.72
N GLY A 77 -4.44 -25.35 -1.41
CA GLY A 77 -5.15 -26.45 -0.79
C GLY A 77 -5.63 -27.49 -1.80
N VAL A 78 -5.46 -28.77 -1.48
CA VAL A 78 -5.95 -29.89 -2.30
C VAL A 78 -6.86 -30.77 -1.46
N SER A 79 -8.11 -30.92 -1.89
CA SER A 79 -9.06 -31.80 -1.18
C SER A 79 -8.56 -33.25 -1.16
N GLY A 80 -8.31 -33.77 0.05
CA GLY A 80 -7.85 -35.14 0.27
C GLY A 80 -6.33 -35.30 0.42
N ASP A 81 -5.54 -34.23 0.36
CA ASP A 81 -4.12 -34.26 0.74
C ASP A 81 -3.94 -34.66 2.22
N THR A 82 -2.85 -35.37 2.52
CA THR A 82 -2.48 -35.91 3.85
C THR A 82 -1.18 -35.32 4.38
#